data_AF-A0A961QAW5-F1
#
_entry.id   AF-A0A961QAW5-F1
#
_cell.length_a   1.000
_cell.length_b   1.000
_cell.length_c   1.000
_cell.angle_alpha   90.00
_cell.angle_beta   90.00
_cell.angle_gamma   90.00
#
_symmetry.space_group_name_H-M   'P 1'
#
loop_
_entity.id
_entity.type
_entity.pdbx_description
1 polymer ?
#
loop_
_entity_poly.entity_id
_entity_poly.type
_entity_poly.pdbx_seq_one_letter_code
_entity_poly.pdbx_strand_id
1 'polypeptide(L)'
;MPESSPAAEQKPGKKKKKQDAARKQERKKKAAEEATAEQPGATGDVVAAPQPSPDAPKPEPVAEAPIEKQIEKAEETQTAVVPEKITAGQREELKKAEKKRRKKARENREELLGAAAAGAVIGALVPILGGKVVGDEGDRVIVERNGEFMVRRDESALFRDTADRIAVEHLPRGRTMETVYRRDGSQIVTIRDAGGYLLYRKKVTRQGREIVLYDARNIDRRHVDYDRELPPIRLTIPRDQYIVPARGYGRRQLAEVFAAPPVETLRQHYTLREVRESERLRNIVRRVDLDTITFDSGSYYVAQSQVGYLADIAGGMLDVIDENPEAVFLVEGHTDAVGSDLYNLTLSDRRAETVARILSEAYDVPPENLVVEGYGEQYLKIDTQGDERRNRRVTIRNISPLLETAGN
;
A
#
# COMPACT_ATOMS: atom_id res chain seq x y z
N MET A 1 27.28 -12.93 55.95
CA MET A 1 28.07 -11.98 55.14
C MET A 1 29.44 -12.60 54.90
N PRO A 2 30.00 -12.56 53.67
CA PRO A 2 29.61 -11.72 52.52
C PRO A 2 28.99 -12.58 51.40
N GLU A 3 27.84 -12.26 50.79
CA GLU A 3 27.59 -11.20 49.79
C GLU A 3 28.60 -11.15 48.64
N SER A 4 28.20 -11.70 47.48
CA SER A 4 28.77 -11.34 46.18
C SER A 4 27.62 -10.91 45.25
N SER A 5 27.68 -9.65 44.83
CA SER A 5 26.74 -8.99 43.92
C SER A 5 26.81 -9.60 42.51
N PRO A 6 25.70 -9.65 41.74
CA PRO A 6 25.78 -9.88 40.31
C PRO A 6 26.12 -8.58 39.57
N ALA A 7 27.10 -8.68 38.66
CA ALA A 7 27.50 -7.63 37.76
C ALA A 7 26.38 -7.28 36.76
N ALA A 8 26.20 -5.99 36.51
CA ALA A 8 25.25 -5.46 35.53
C ALA A 8 25.73 -5.73 34.09
N GLU A 9 24.97 -6.57 33.36
CA GLU A 9 25.12 -6.74 31.92
C GLU A 9 24.54 -5.53 31.18
N GLN A 10 25.43 -4.71 30.60
CA GLN A 10 25.05 -3.57 29.75
C GLN A 10 24.54 -4.05 28.39
N LYS A 11 23.27 -3.75 28.08
CA LYS A 11 22.62 -4.05 26.79
C LYS A 11 23.34 -3.38 25.60
N PRO A 12 23.80 -4.13 24.57
CA PRO A 12 24.53 -3.57 23.43
C PRO A 12 23.66 -2.89 22.34
N GLY A 13 22.32 -2.87 22.50
CA GLY A 13 21.38 -2.49 21.41
C GLY A 13 21.27 -0.99 21.06
N LYS A 14 21.66 -0.06 21.94
CA LYS A 14 21.55 1.39 21.67
C LYS A 14 22.65 1.94 20.76
N LYS A 15 23.84 1.32 20.74
CA LYS A 15 24.99 1.80 19.94
C LYS A 15 24.82 1.49 18.46
N LYS A 16 24.25 0.33 18.10
CA LYS A 16 24.10 -0.08 16.70
C LYS A 16 23.04 0.74 15.95
N LYS A 17 21.89 1.04 16.58
CA LYS A 17 20.85 1.92 16.00
C LYS A 17 21.31 3.37 15.78
N LYS A 18 22.11 3.92 16.71
CA LYS A 18 22.73 5.24 16.50
C LYS A 18 23.78 5.22 15.39
N GLN A 19 24.51 4.11 15.24
CA GLN A 19 25.48 3.93 14.15
C GLN A 19 24.78 3.84 12.79
N ASP A 20 23.65 3.12 12.67
CA ASP A 20 22.94 3.02 11.39
C ASP A 20 22.29 4.36 10.97
N ALA A 21 21.71 5.10 11.92
CA ALA A 21 21.20 6.45 11.67
C ALA A 21 22.33 7.46 11.34
N ALA A 22 23.47 7.38 12.03
CA ALA A 22 24.64 8.21 11.74
C ALA A 22 25.24 7.87 10.37
N ARG A 23 25.30 6.58 10.02
CA ARG A 23 25.79 6.10 8.71
C ARG A 23 24.82 6.50 7.58
N LYS A 24 23.51 6.56 7.83
CA LYS A 24 22.51 7.13 6.90
C LYS A 24 22.73 8.64 6.71
N GLN A 25 23.01 9.39 7.78
CA GLN A 25 23.31 10.83 7.70
C GLN A 25 24.65 11.14 7.01
N GLU A 26 25.67 10.34 7.27
CA GLU A 26 27.00 10.49 6.66
C GLU A 26 26.98 10.11 5.18
N ARG A 27 26.17 9.11 4.78
CA ARG A 27 25.87 8.78 3.38
C ARG A 27 25.09 9.90 2.67
N LYS A 28 24.08 10.50 3.32
CA LYS A 28 23.37 11.68 2.79
C LYS A 28 24.31 12.88 2.59
N LYS A 29 25.34 13.06 3.44
CA LYS A 29 26.37 14.09 3.27
C LYS A 29 27.33 13.79 2.11
N LYS A 30 27.85 12.56 2.00
CA LYS A 30 28.79 12.19 0.92
C LYS A 30 28.15 12.23 -0.48
N ALA A 31 26.89 11.80 -0.61
CA ALA A 31 26.16 11.87 -1.87
C ALA A 31 25.86 13.33 -2.30
N ALA A 32 25.71 14.25 -1.35
CA ALA A 32 25.56 15.69 -1.65
C ALA A 32 26.87 16.32 -2.14
N GLU A 33 28.02 15.81 -1.70
CA GLU A 33 29.35 16.27 -2.18
C GLU A 33 29.68 15.70 -3.57
N GLU A 34 29.34 14.43 -3.86
CA GLU A 34 29.55 13.82 -5.19
C GLU A 34 28.62 14.38 -6.28
N ALA A 35 27.40 14.82 -5.93
CA ALA A 35 26.46 15.44 -6.89
C ALA A 35 26.89 16.83 -7.39
N THR A 36 27.96 17.41 -6.84
CA THR A 36 28.49 18.72 -7.25
C THR A 36 29.62 18.59 -8.30
N ALA A 37 30.04 17.38 -8.64
CA ALA A 37 31.19 17.15 -9.51
C ALA A 37 30.98 15.96 -10.46
N GLU A 38 30.08 16.09 -11.45
CA GLU A 38 30.23 15.45 -12.78
C GLU A 38 29.06 15.80 -13.71
N GLN A 39 29.35 16.58 -14.74
CA GLN A 39 28.64 16.54 -16.03
C GLN A 39 29.66 16.06 -17.07
N PRO A 40 29.29 15.06 -17.87
CA PRO A 40 29.51 15.21 -19.30
C PRO A 40 28.27 14.85 -20.11
N GLY A 41 28.13 15.56 -21.25
CA GLY A 41 27.03 15.42 -22.18
C GLY A 41 27.02 14.10 -22.95
N ALA A 42 25.84 13.69 -23.38
CA ALA A 42 25.64 12.56 -24.28
C ALA A 42 24.85 13.00 -25.51
N THR A 43 25.55 12.98 -26.65
CA THR A 43 25.00 12.89 -28.00
C THR A 43 24.32 11.53 -28.19
N GLY A 44 23.26 11.51 -28.99
CA GLY A 44 22.29 10.42 -29.05
C GLY A 44 22.67 9.18 -29.86
N ASP A 45 21.79 8.19 -29.76
CA ASP A 45 21.42 7.30 -30.85
C ASP A 45 19.97 6.81 -30.64
N VAL A 46 19.16 6.97 -31.67
CA VAL A 46 17.73 6.61 -31.71
C VAL A 46 17.62 5.20 -32.29
N VAL A 47 17.12 4.24 -31.51
CA VAL A 47 16.73 2.92 -32.03
C VAL A 47 15.21 2.82 -32.06
N ALA A 48 14.69 2.55 -33.25
CA ALA A 48 13.28 2.54 -33.61
C ALA A 48 12.46 1.46 -32.86
N ALA A 49 11.23 1.83 -32.49
CA ALA A 49 10.24 0.94 -31.89
C ALA A 49 9.61 -0.01 -32.94
N PRO A 50 9.24 -1.25 -32.56
CA PRO A 50 8.52 -2.16 -33.46
C PRO A 50 7.05 -1.73 -33.61
N GLN A 51 6.54 -1.83 -34.85
CA GLN A 51 5.16 -1.50 -35.20
C GLN A 51 4.18 -2.62 -34.76
N PRO A 52 2.94 -2.29 -34.34
CA PRO A 52 1.94 -3.27 -33.94
C PRO A 52 1.29 -4.00 -35.13
N SER A 53 1.02 -5.30 -34.95
CA SER A 53 0.33 -6.19 -35.91
C SER A 53 -1.13 -5.80 -36.17
N PRO A 54 -1.73 -6.14 -37.35
CA PRO A 54 -2.92 -5.46 -37.87
C PRO A 54 -4.28 -6.02 -37.43
N ASP A 55 -4.36 -7.00 -36.54
CA ASP A 55 -5.56 -7.86 -36.43
C ASP A 55 -6.28 -7.86 -35.06
N ALA A 56 -6.17 -6.76 -34.31
CA ALA A 56 -7.00 -6.56 -33.12
C ALA A 56 -8.34 -5.87 -33.51
N PRO A 57 -9.51 -6.37 -33.05
CA PRO A 57 -10.78 -5.72 -33.32
C PRO A 57 -10.78 -4.30 -32.73
N LYS A 58 -11.07 -3.30 -33.58
CA LYS A 58 -11.18 -1.90 -33.17
C LYS A 58 -12.28 -1.75 -32.11
N PRO A 59 -12.01 -1.19 -30.92
CA PRO A 59 -13.06 -0.77 -30.02
C PRO A 59 -13.83 0.39 -30.65
N GLU A 60 -15.16 0.32 -30.61
CA GLU A 60 -16.03 1.43 -31.02
C GLU A 60 -15.71 2.69 -30.21
N PRO A 61 -15.75 3.90 -30.81
CA PRO A 61 -15.43 5.12 -30.12
C PRO A 61 -16.55 5.46 -29.13
N VAL A 62 -16.31 5.18 -27.86
CA VAL A 62 -17.06 5.81 -26.76
C VAL A 62 -16.73 7.29 -26.79
N ALA A 63 -17.71 8.16 -27.02
CA ALA A 63 -17.51 9.60 -27.06
C ALA A 63 -16.90 10.10 -25.74
N GLU A 64 -15.62 10.48 -25.77
CA GLU A 64 -14.93 11.02 -24.59
C GLU A 64 -15.49 12.39 -24.22
N ALA A 65 -15.79 12.59 -22.93
CA ALA A 65 -16.25 13.88 -22.43
C ALA A 65 -15.14 14.95 -22.56
N PRO A 66 -15.48 16.25 -22.67
CA PRO A 66 -14.51 17.35 -22.66
C PRO A 66 -13.54 17.28 -21.48
N ILE A 67 -12.27 17.64 -21.69
CA ILE A 67 -11.19 17.56 -20.70
C ILE A 67 -11.53 18.25 -19.38
N GLU A 68 -12.20 19.40 -19.43
CA GLU A 68 -12.68 20.12 -18.23
C GLU A 68 -13.65 19.27 -17.39
N LYS A 69 -14.59 18.56 -18.04
CA LYS A 69 -15.50 17.61 -17.35
C LYS A 69 -14.78 16.38 -16.82
N GLN A 70 -13.68 15.95 -17.45
CA GLN A 70 -12.87 14.85 -16.92
C GLN A 70 -12.06 15.27 -15.69
N ILE A 71 -11.60 16.53 -15.65
CA ILE A 71 -10.92 17.10 -14.48
C ILE A 71 -11.93 17.32 -13.34
N GLU A 72 -13.11 17.90 -13.62
CA GLU A 72 -14.20 17.99 -12.65
C GLU A 72 -14.62 16.60 -12.15
N LYS A 73 -14.72 15.60 -13.04
CA LYS A 73 -14.98 14.22 -12.62
C LYS A 73 -13.85 13.66 -11.77
N ALA A 74 -12.57 13.92 -12.02
CA ALA A 74 -11.48 13.53 -11.10
C ALA A 74 -11.47 14.35 -9.78
N GLU A 75 -12.12 15.52 -9.79
CA GLU A 75 -12.42 16.34 -8.61
C GLU A 75 -13.69 15.90 -7.85
N GLU A 76 -14.56 15.10 -8.46
CA GLU A 76 -15.77 14.51 -7.84
C GLU A 76 -15.62 13.03 -7.50
N THR A 77 -15.05 12.23 -8.40
CA THR A 77 -14.63 10.84 -8.17
C THR A 77 -13.30 10.83 -7.42
N GLN A 78 -13.17 9.87 -6.50
CA GLN A 78 -11.93 9.69 -5.71
C GLN A 78 -10.79 9.10 -6.56
N THR A 79 -11.02 8.83 -7.85
CA THR A 79 -10.07 8.21 -8.76
C THR A 79 -9.07 9.26 -9.28
N ALA A 80 -7.79 9.09 -8.93
CA ALA A 80 -6.70 9.95 -9.38
C ALA A 80 -6.28 9.67 -10.85
N VAL A 81 -7.25 9.45 -11.73
CA VAL A 81 -7.02 9.21 -13.15
C VAL A 81 -7.20 10.52 -13.91
N VAL A 82 -6.22 10.88 -14.72
CA VAL A 82 -6.16 12.16 -15.45
C VAL A 82 -5.97 11.96 -16.96
N PRO A 83 -6.33 12.95 -17.79
CA PRO A 83 -5.98 12.96 -19.20
C PRO A 83 -4.46 12.90 -19.41
N GLU A 84 -4.04 12.41 -20.58
CA GLU A 84 -2.65 12.06 -20.89
C GLU A 84 -1.65 13.23 -20.76
N LYS A 85 -2.10 14.46 -21.02
CA LYS A 85 -1.31 15.68 -20.85
C LYS A 85 -2.08 16.68 -20.01
N ILE A 86 -1.71 16.80 -18.74
CA ILE A 86 -2.13 17.91 -17.89
C ILE A 86 -1.10 19.05 -17.97
N THR A 87 -1.56 20.23 -18.36
CA THR A 87 -0.75 21.45 -18.40
C THR A 87 -0.30 21.87 -16.99
N ALA A 88 0.72 22.73 -16.89
CA ALA A 88 1.16 23.25 -15.60
C ALA A 88 0.05 23.98 -14.84
N GLY A 89 -0.83 24.71 -15.55
CA GLY A 89 -2.00 25.37 -14.96
C GLY A 89 -2.98 24.36 -14.34
N GLN A 90 -3.33 23.32 -15.08
CA GLN A 90 -4.20 22.24 -14.60
C GLN A 90 -3.59 21.47 -13.40
N ARG A 91 -2.27 21.28 -13.39
CA ARG A 91 -1.57 20.69 -12.23
C ARG A 91 -1.71 21.55 -10.99
N GLU A 92 -1.63 22.88 -11.12
CA GLU A 92 -1.80 23.79 -9.99
C GLU A 92 -3.26 23.83 -9.51
N GLU A 93 -4.23 23.72 -10.42
CA GLU A 93 -5.65 23.56 -10.05
C GLU A 93 -5.89 22.26 -9.28
N LEU A 94 -5.39 21.13 -9.78
CA LEU A 94 -5.45 19.84 -9.08
C LEU A 94 -4.82 19.92 -7.68
N LYS A 95 -3.68 20.60 -7.53
CA LYS A 95 -3.05 20.83 -6.22
C LYS A 95 -3.92 21.70 -5.30
N LYS A 96 -4.58 22.72 -5.83
CA LYS A 96 -5.51 23.57 -5.06
C LYS A 96 -6.75 22.80 -4.64
N ALA A 97 -7.34 22.02 -5.54
CA ALA A 97 -8.45 21.13 -5.27
C ALA A 97 -8.09 20.11 -4.19
N GLU A 98 -6.89 19.51 -4.28
CA GLU A 98 -6.38 18.60 -3.26
C GLU A 98 -6.23 19.27 -1.89
N LYS A 99 -5.63 20.47 -1.81
CA LYS A 99 -5.52 21.23 -0.55
C LYS A 99 -6.90 21.51 0.06
N LYS A 100 -7.87 21.88 -0.77
CA LYS A 100 -9.26 22.12 -0.34
C LYS A 100 -9.92 20.83 0.16
N ARG A 101 -9.72 19.70 -0.54
CA ARG A 101 -10.17 18.37 -0.13
C ARG A 101 -9.55 17.95 1.20
N ARG A 102 -8.24 18.10 1.39
CA ARG A 102 -7.53 17.80 2.66
C ARG A 102 -8.07 18.64 3.81
N LYS A 103 -8.30 19.93 3.58
CA LYS A 103 -8.91 20.82 4.57
C LYS A 103 -10.32 20.37 4.95
N LYS A 104 -11.18 20.10 3.97
CA LYS A 104 -12.54 19.60 4.19
C LYS A 104 -12.55 18.24 4.91
N ALA A 105 -11.64 17.33 4.54
CA ALA A 105 -11.50 16.04 5.20
C ALA A 105 -11.12 16.18 6.68
N ARG A 106 -10.22 17.14 7.00
CA ARG A 106 -9.85 17.46 8.38
C ARG A 106 -11.01 18.07 9.18
N GLU A 107 -11.77 18.97 8.57
CA GLU A 107 -12.97 19.58 9.18
C GLU A 107 -14.06 18.52 9.43
N ASN A 108 -14.37 17.69 8.43
CA ASN A 108 -15.31 16.58 8.55
C ASN A 108 -14.87 15.55 9.62
N ARG A 109 -13.56 15.39 9.84
CA ARG A 109 -13.04 14.52 10.91
C ARG A 109 -13.34 15.06 12.30
N GLU A 110 -13.33 16.38 12.49
CA GLU A 110 -13.73 17.02 13.76
C GLU A 110 -15.24 16.86 14.01
N GLU A 111 -16.04 16.77 12.95
CA GLU A 111 -17.48 16.46 13.01
C GLU A 111 -17.74 14.95 13.29
N LEU A 112 -16.98 14.05 12.65
CA LEU A 112 -16.96 12.60 12.95
C LEU A 112 -16.35 12.27 14.34
N LEU A 113 -15.60 13.19 14.94
CA LEU A 113 -15.17 13.10 16.33
C LEU A 113 -16.35 13.35 17.29
N GLY A 114 -17.35 14.14 16.86
CA GLY A 114 -18.57 14.45 17.62
C GLY A 114 -19.74 13.50 17.36
N ALA A 115 -19.83 12.93 16.16
CA ALA A 115 -20.77 11.87 15.79
C ALA A 115 -20.01 10.54 15.71
N ALA A 116 -20.30 9.59 16.60
CA ALA A 116 -19.67 8.27 16.70
C ALA A 116 -19.85 7.34 15.47
N ALA A 117 -19.72 7.86 14.25
CA ALA A 117 -20.07 7.23 13.00
C ALA A 117 -18.82 7.03 12.13
N ALA A 118 -18.64 5.78 11.68
CA ALA A 118 -17.69 5.27 10.69
C ALA A 118 -16.22 5.15 11.16
N GLY A 119 -15.77 3.90 11.25
CA GLY A 119 -14.47 3.45 11.76
C GLY A 119 -13.25 4.33 11.45
N ALA A 120 -12.42 4.48 12.47
CA ALA A 120 -11.15 5.20 12.53
C ALA A 120 -11.25 6.73 12.70
N VAL A 121 -11.33 7.16 13.96
CA VAL A 121 -10.77 8.46 14.35
C VAL A 121 -9.24 8.33 14.32
N ILE A 122 -8.67 8.49 13.12
CA ILE A 122 -7.23 8.33 12.84
C ILE A 122 -6.36 9.24 13.75
N GLY A 123 -6.93 10.30 14.35
CA GLY A 123 -6.23 11.20 15.29
C GLY A 123 -6.39 10.90 16.80
N ALA A 124 -7.45 10.23 17.26
CA ALA A 124 -7.75 10.10 18.69
C ALA A 124 -7.10 8.87 19.36
N LEU A 125 -6.73 7.84 18.58
CA LEU A 125 -6.22 6.57 19.11
C LEU A 125 -4.68 6.48 19.14
N VAL A 126 -3.96 7.35 18.41
CA VAL A 126 -2.51 7.27 18.26
C VAL A 126 -1.72 7.48 19.56
N PRO A 127 -2.08 8.42 20.47
CA PRO A 127 -1.35 8.62 21.72
C PRO A 127 -1.41 7.40 22.66
N ILE A 128 -2.42 6.55 22.54
CA ILE A 128 -2.72 5.47 23.50
C ILE A 128 -1.79 4.26 23.33
N LEU A 129 -1.09 4.12 22.19
CA LEU A 129 -0.37 2.88 21.83
C LEU A 129 1.10 3.02 21.42
N GLY A 130 1.74 4.11 21.86
CA GLY A 130 3.21 4.21 21.83
C GLY A 130 3.81 4.66 20.51
N GLY A 131 3.11 5.54 19.77
CA GLY A 131 3.64 6.28 18.63
C GLY A 131 3.24 7.75 18.71
N LYS A 132 4.03 8.63 18.09
CA LYS A 132 3.76 10.07 18.01
C LYS A 132 3.20 10.40 16.63
N VAL A 133 2.05 11.07 16.55
CA VAL A 133 1.59 11.64 15.27
C VAL A 133 2.56 12.74 14.87
N VAL A 134 3.17 12.61 13.69
CA VAL A 134 4.14 13.58 13.14
C VAL A 134 3.68 14.21 11.83
N GLY A 135 2.62 13.67 11.22
CA GLY A 135 1.98 14.24 10.05
C GLY A 135 0.50 13.89 10.01
N ASP A 136 -0.32 14.77 9.43
CA ASP A 136 -1.76 14.59 9.30
C ASP A 136 -2.21 15.22 7.98
N GLU A 137 -2.76 14.38 7.10
CA GLU A 137 -3.20 14.73 5.76
C GLU A 137 -4.73 14.69 5.62
N GLY A 138 -5.44 14.54 6.75
CA GLY A 138 -6.89 14.42 6.82
C GLY A 138 -7.36 12.97 6.75
N ASP A 139 -7.14 12.32 5.61
CA ASP A 139 -7.53 10.92 5.33
C ASP A 139 -6.51 9.89 5.86
N ARG A 140 -5.31 10.35 6.19
CA ARG A 140 -4.22 9.55 6.77
C ARG A 140 -3.38 10.38 7.73
N VAL A 141 -2.77 9.71 8.70
CA VAL A 141 -1.76 10.29 9.59
C VAL A 141 -0.46 9.50 9.49
N ILE A 142 0.65 10.18 9.71
CA ILE A 142 1.95 9.54 9.87
C ILE A 142 2.27 9.43 11.34
N VAL A 143 2.57 8.21 11.76
CA VAL A 143 2.96 7.89 13.14
C VAL A 143 4.44 7.56 13.15
N GLU A 144 5.18 8.23 14.03
CA GLU A 144 6.55 7.88 14.35
C GLU A 144 6.57 6.93 15.55
N ARG A 145 7.23 5.79 15.41
CA ARG A 145 7.42 4.81 16.47
C ARG A 145 8.83 4.25 16.41
N ASN A 146 9.59 4.36 17.51
CA ASN A 146 10.96 3.87 17.59
C ASN A 146 11.93 4.39 16.50
N GLY A 147 11.66 5.58 15.94
CA GLY A 147 12.44 6.18 14.86
C GLY A 147 12.04 5.72 13.44
N GLU A 148 10.97 4.93 13.33
CA GLU A 148 10.37 4.52 12.06
C GLU A 148 9.04 5.26 11.84
N PHE A 149 8.79 5.66 10.60
CA PHE A 149 7.55 6.32 10.19
C PHE A 149 6.64 5.31 9.52
N MET A 150 5.35 5.33 9.86
CA MET A 150 4.32 4.45 9.29
C MET A 150 3.05 5.25 8.97
N VAL A 151 2.43 4.96 7.84
CA VAL A 151 1.14 5.57 7.46
C VAL A 151 0.01 4.84 8.15
N ARG A 152 -0.92 5.61 8.72
CA ARG A 152 -2.16 5.10 9.27
C ARG A 152 -3.31 5.77 8.52
N ARG A 153 -4.09 4.96 7.82
CA ARG A 153 -5.28 5.39 7.09
C ARG A 153 -6.46 4.49 7.44
N ASP A 154 -7.66 4.95 7.13
CA ASP A 154 -8.84 4.10 7.22
C ASP A 154 -8.89 3.13 6.04
N GLU A 155 -8.56 1.88 6.30
CA GLU A 155 -8.56 0.82 5.28
C GLU A 155 -9.96 0.42 4.81
N SER A 156 -11.02 0.87 5.49
CA SER A 156 -12.39 0.64 5.01
C SER A 156 -12.81 1.65 3.93
N ALA A 157 -12.10 2.77 3.78
CA ALA A 157 -12.46 3.84 2.87
C ALA A 157 -12.64 3.37 1.41
N LEU A 158 -11.84 2.40 0.95
CA LEU A 158 -11.90 1.86 -0.42
C LEU A 158 -13.25 1.24 -0.80
N PHE A 159 -14.08 0.84 0.16
CA PHE A 159 -15.36 0.18 -0.10
C PHE A 159 -16.55 0.82 0.62
N ARG A 160 -16.35 1.99 1.24
CA ARG A 160 -17.46 2.81 1.75
C ARG A 160 -18.24 3.48 0.63
N ASP A 161 -17.60 3.77 -0.49
CA ASP A 161 -18.25 4.38 -1.66
C ASP A 161 -19.36 3.48 -2.26
N THR A 162 -19.26 2.16 -2.04
CA THR A 162 -20.27 1.17 -2.46
C THR A 162 -21.21 0.76 -1.33
N ALA A 163 -21.07 1.35 -0.14
CA ALA A 163 -21.92 1.06 1.01
C ALA A 163 -23.33 1.63 0.82
N ASP A 164 -24.33 0.80 1.11
CA ASP A 164 -25.70 1.25 1.27
C ASP A 164 -25.92 1.78 2.70
N ARG A 165 -25.35 1.06 3.68
CA ARG A 165 -25.41 1.41 5.09
C ARG A 165 -24.15 0.95 5.81
N ILE A 166 -23.72 1.71 6.81
CA ILE A 166 -22.61 1.34 7.70
C ILE A 166 -23.16 1.27 9.13
N ALA A 167 -22.87 0.18 9.83
CA ALA A 167 -23.12 0.05 11.26
C ALA A 167 -21.78 -0.08 12.00
N VAL A 168 -21.68 0.55 13.17
CA VAL A 168 -20.50 0.48 14.03
C VAL A 168 -20.93 0.10 15.44
N GLU A 169 -20.23 -0.87 16.02
CA GLU A 169 -20.45 -1.36 17.37
C GLU A 169 -19.14 -1.31 18.16
N HIS A 170 -19.23 -0.87 19.42
CA HIS A 170 -18.11 -0.93 20.36
C HIS A 170 -18.10 -2.30 21.03
N LEU A 171 -16.94 -2.96 20.97
CA LEU A 171 -16.71 -4.27 21.56
C LEU A 171 -15.83 -4.15 22.82
N PRO A 172 -15.85 -5.17 23.71
CA PRO A 172 -14.99 -5.19 24.89
C PRO A 172 -13.49 -5.04 24.54
N ARG A 173 -12.73 -4.49 25.49
CA ARG A 173 -11.29 -4.16 25.37
C ARG A 173 -10.99 -3.04 24.36
N GLY A 174 -11.93 -2.10 24.19
CA GLY A 174 -11.78 -0.96 23.27
C GLY A 174 -11.82 -1.34 21.79
N ARG A 175 -12.26 -2.55 21.47
CA ARG A 175 -12.38 -3.03 20.08
C ARG A 175 -13.57 -2.34 19.39
N THR A 176 -13.53 -2.28 18.07
CA THR A 176 -14.64 -1.77 17.26
C THR A 176 -14.98 -2.78 16.17
N MET A 177 -16.26 -2.99 15.92
CA MET A 177 -16.78 -3.77 14.81
C MET A 177 -17.52 -2.84 13.86
N GLU A 178 -17.10 -2.85 12.60
CA GLU A 178 -17.77 -2.12 11.53
C GLU A 178 -18.38 -3.13 10.56
N THR A 179 -19.66 -2.96 10.27
CA THR A 179 -20.38 -3.74 9.27
C THR A 179 -20.83 -2.82 8.13
N VAL A 180 -20.25 -3.03 6.95
CA VAL A 180 -20.64 -2.36 5.71
C VAL A 180 -21.65 -3.22 4.98
N TYR A 181 -22.89 -2.76 4.87
CA TYR A 181 -23.95 -3.39 4.09
C TYR A 181 -23.94 -2.83 2.67
N ARG A 182 -23.96 -3.71 1.67
CA ARG A 182 -23.97 -3.35 0.25
C ARG A 182 -25.33 -3.58 -0.39
N ARG A 183 -25.56 -2.89 -1.51
CA ARG A 183 -26.81 -2.99 -2.29
C ARG A 183 -27.06 -4.37 -2.88
N ASP A 184 -26.00 -5.14 -3.13
CA ASP A 184 -26.08 -6.53 -3.60
C ASP A 184 -26.48 -7.53 -2.49
N GLY A 185 -26.68 -7.04 -1.26
CA GLY A 185 -27.02 -7.83 -0.08
C GLY A 185 -25.81 -8.49 0.60
N SER A 186 -24.60 -8.29 0.08
CA SER A 186 -23.38 -8.70 0.78
C SER A 186 -23.01 -7.75 1.91
N GLN A 187 -22.22 -8.23 2.86
CA GLN A 187 -21.78 -7.48 4.03
C GLN A 187 -20.29 -7.67 4.24
N ILE A 188 -19.58 -6.61 4.61
CA ILE A 188 -18.20 -6.71 5.09
C ILE A 188 -18.17 -6.39 6.57
N VAL A 189 -17.70 -7.34 7.37
CA VAL A 189 -17.52 -7.17 8.82
C VAL A 189 -16.03 -7.02 9.10
N THR A 190 -15.65 -5.91 9.71
CA THR A 190 -14.27 -5.58 10.07
C THR A 190 -14.18 -5.35 11.58
N ILE A 191 -13.28 -6.06 12.28
CA ILE A 191 -13.00 -5.79 13.70
C ILE A 191 -11.60 -5.19 13.85
N ARG A 192 -11.51 -4.14 14.65
CA ARG A 192 -10.26 -3.45 14.97
C ARG A 192 -9.98 -3.49 16.48
N ASP A 193 -8.70 -3.46 16.83
CA ASP A 193 -8.26 -3.29 18.21
C ASP A 193 -8.48 -1.85 18.72
N ALA A 194 -8.14 -1.61 19.98
CA ALA A 194 -8.20 -0.27 20.58
C ALA A 194 -7.29 0.77 19.88
N GLY A 195 -6.36 0.34 19.03
CA GLY A 195 -5.51 1.18 18.21
C GLY A 195 -5.96 1.39 16.78
N GLY A 196 -7.10 0.81 16.42
CA GLY A 196 -7.57 0.79 15.04
C GLY A 196 -6.80 -0.18 14.13
N TYR A 197 -5.93 -1.04 14.66
CA TYR A 197 -5.33 -2.12 13.86
C TYR A 197 -6.38 -3.17 13.54
N LEU A 198 -6.36 -3.63 12.30
CA LEU A 198 -7.23 -4.71 11.84
C LEU A 198 -6.91 -6.00 12.57
N LEU A 199 -7.91 -6.55 13.23
CA LEU A 199 -7.86 -7.89 13.81
C LEU A 199 -8.60 -8.89 12.94
N TYR A 200 -9.66 -8.49 12.26
CA TYR A 200 -10.53 -9.42 11.57
C TYR A 200 -11.19 -8.76 10.37
N ARG A 201 -11.34 -9.52 9.29
CA ARG A 201 -12.26 -9.16 8.23
C ARG A 201 -12.91 -10.39 7.63
N LYS A 202 -14.23 -10.31 7.45
CA LYS A 202 -14.98 -11.27 6.65
C LYS A 202 -15.91 -10.60 5.66
N LYS A 203 -16.21 -11.32 4.59
CA LYS A 203 -17.32 -11.04 3.67
C LYS A 203 -18.43 -12.06 3.94
N VAL A 204 -19.65 -11.57 4.15
CA VAL A 204 -20.86 -12.37 4.15
C VAL A 204 -21.54 -12.14 2.80
N THR A 205 -21.67 -13.20 2.01
CA THR A 205 -22.36 -13.12 0.71
C THR A 205 -23.86 -12.92 0.91
N ARG A 206 -24.58 -12.54 -0.17
CA ARG A 206 -26.05 -12.47 -0.16
C ARG A 206 -26.73 -13.77 0.30
N GLN A 207 -26.09 -14.92 0.09
CA GLN A 207 -26.60 -16.24 0.48
C GLN A 207 -26.22 -16.64 1.93
N GLY A 208 -25.53 -15.76 2.67
CA GLY A 208 -25.10 -16.04 4.04
C GLY A 208 -23.78 -16.81 4.16
N ARG A 209 -23.13 -17.18 3.04
CA ARG A 209 -21.78 -17.77 3.08
C ARG A 209 -20.79 -16.76 3.66
N GLU A 210 -20.07 -17.14 4.70
CA GLU A 210 -18.99 -16.35 5.30
C GLU A 210 -17.65 -16.70 4.65
N ILE A 211 -16.87 -15.69 4.30
CA ILE A 211 -15.52 -15.79 3.74
C ILE A 211 -14.62 -14.97 4.65
N VAL A 212 -13.71 -15.62 5.38
CA VAL A 212 -12.81 -14.94 6.33
C VAL A 212 -11.51 -14.61 5.62
N LEU A 213 -11.22 -13.31 5.47
CA LEU A 213 -9.99 -12.86 4.79
C LEU A 213 -8.76 -12.93 5.71
N TYR A 214 -8.96 -12.65 7.01
CA TYR A 214 -7.95 -12.81 8.06
C TYR A 214 -8.61 -12.75 9.44
N ASP A 215 -8.07 -13.52 10.40
CA ASP A 215 -8.54 -13.56 11.79
C ASP A 215 -7.39 -13.63 12.81
N ALA A 216 -7.03 -12.47 13.34
CA ALA A 216 -6.07 -12.27 14.41
C ALA A 216 -6.73 -11.92 15.76
N ARG A 217 -8.04 -12.16 15.95
CA ARG A 217 -8.76 -11.71 17.16
C ARG A 217 -8.27 -12.36 18.45
N ASN A 218 -7.68 -13.55 18.34
CA ASN A 218 -7.19 -14.36 19.45
C ASN A 218 -5.65 -14.38 19.53
N ILE A 219 -4.95 -13.63 18.67
CA ILE A 219 -3.50 -13.55 18.70
C ILE A 219 -3.10 -12.46 19.72
N ASP A 220 -2.61 -12.90 20.87
CA ASP A 220 -2.04 -12.04 21.91
C ASP A 220 -0.54 -12.36 22.08
N ARG A 221 0.24 -12.08 21.02
CA ARG A 221 1.71 -12.18 21.08
C ARG A 221 2.33 -10.80 21.05
N ARG A 222 3.41 -10.65 21.84
CA ARG A 222 4.22 -9.42 21.84
C ARG A 222 4.67 -9.13 20.43
N HIS A 223 4.58 -7.86 20.03
CA HIS A 223 5.07 -7.40 18.73
C HIS A 223 6.53 -7.80 18.54
N VAL A 224 6.79 -8.52 17.44
CA VAL A 224 8.11 -9.05 17.06
C VAL A 224 8.61 -8.28 15.84
N ASP A 225 9.86 -7.84 15.90
CA ASP A 225 10.57 -7.21 14.79
C ASP A 225 11.20 -8.32 13.92
N TYR A 226 10.38 -8.92 13.04
CA TYR A 226 10.82 -10.06 12.23
C TYR A 226 11.94 -9.72 11.24
N ASP A 227 12.11 -8.44 10.88
CA ASP A 227 13.24 -8.00 10.05
C ASP A 227 14.58 -8.15 10.77
N ARG A 228 14.58 -8.18 12.11
CA ARG A 228 15.78 -8.48 12.93
C ARG A 228 15.90 -9.92 13.37
N GLU A 229 14.77 -10.56 13.66
CA GLU A 229 14.75 -11.91 14.26
C GLU A 229 14.95 -13.02 13.22
N LEU A 230 14.49 -12.81 11.98
CA LEU A 230 14.60 -13.82 10.93
C LEU A 230 15.86 -13.60 10.07
N PRO A 231 16.58 -14.67 9.71
CA PRO A 231 17.71 -14.56 8.79
C PRO A 231 17.23 -14.14 7.40
N PRO A 232 18.06 -13.50 6.56
CA PRO A 232 17.71 -13.14 5.19
C PRO A 232 17.15 -14.33 4.41
N ILE A 233 16.21 -14.05 3.50
CA ILE A 233 15.58 -15.10 2.71
C ILE A 233 16.60 -15.79 1.78
N ARG A 234 16.49 -17.11 1.66
CA ARG A 234 17.30 -17.91 0.73
C ARG A 234 16.44 -18.28 -0.46
N LEU A 235 16.57 -17.53 -1.55
CA LEU A 235 15.84 -17.82 -2.77
C LEU A 235 16.39 -19.10 -3.43
N THR A 236 15.53 -20.11 -3.56
CA THR A 236 15.80 -21.36 -4.30
C THR A 236 15.33 -21.29 -5.75
N ILE A 237 14.54 -20.27 -6.09
CA ILE A 237 14.04 -20.01 -7.44
C ILE A 237 14.80 -18.83 -8.08
N PRO A 238 14.85 -18.77 -9.43
CA PRO A 238 15.39 -17.63 -10.15
C PRO A 238 14.74 -16.29 -9.77
N ARG A 239 15.53 -15.20 -9.78
CA ARG A 239 15.07 -13.88 -9.32
C ARG A 239 13.93 -13.31 -10.17
N ASP A 240 13.94 -13.57 -11.47
CA ASP A 240 12.92 -13.20 -12.45
C ASP A 240 11.61 -13.98 -12.28
N GLN A 241 11.64 -15.14 -11.61
CA GLN A 241 10.44 -15.87 -11.20
C GLN A 241 9.90 -15.42 -9.83
N TYR A 242 10.75 -14.79 -9.01
CA TYR A 242 10.39 -14.26 -7.70
C TYR A 242 9.87 -12.81 -7.75
N ILE A 243 10.55 -11.94 -8.52
CA ILE A 243 10.15 -10.55 -8.81
C ILE A 243 9.78 -10.48 -10.28
N VAL A 244 8.48 -10.53 -10.53
CA VAL A 244 7.93 -10.62 -11.88
C VAL A 244 7.52 -9.22 -12.36
N PRO A 245 8.09 -8.68 -13.44
CA PRO A 245 7.56 -7.45 -14.05
C PRO A 245 6.18 -7.75 -14.66
N ALA A 246 5.21 -6.86 -14.49
CA ALA A 246 3.89 -7.04 -15.10
C ALA A 246 3.94 -6.95 -16.63
N ARG A 247 4.83 -6.10 -17.17
CA ARG A 247 4.98 -5.95 -18.62
C ARG A 247 5.36 -7.29 -19.26
N GLY A 248 4.56 -7.70 -20.25
CA GLY A 248 4.80 -8.91 -21.03
C GLY A 248 4.26 -10.20 -20.41
N TYR A 249 3.59 -10.13 -19.25
CA TYR A 249 2.90 -11.26 -18.64
C TYR A 249 1.39 -11.09 -18.85
N GLY A 250 0.75 -12.10 -19.44
CA GLY A 250 -0.71 -12.11 -19.60
C GLY A 250 -1.44 -12.57 -18.34
N ARG A 251 -2.76 -12.36 -18.28
CA ARG A 251 -3.66 -12.76 -17.18
C ARG A 251 -3.33 -14.11 -16.53
N ARG A 252 -3.25 -15.19 -17.34
CA ARG A 252 -2.99 -16.56 -16.83
C ARG A 252 -1.64 -16.69 -16.13
N GLN A 253 -0.59 -16.11 -16.70
CA GLN A 253 0.75 -16.16 -16.10
C GLN A 253 0.80 -15.34 -14.80
N LEU A 254 0.09 -14.21 -14.75
CA LEU A 254 -0.01 -13.41 -13.52
C LEU A 254 -0.81 -14.15 -12.44
N ALA A 255 -1.90 -14.84 -12.79
CA ALA A 255 -2.64 -15.70 -11.87
C ALA A 255 -1.73 -16.78 -11.27
N GLU A 256 -0.93 -17.47 -12.11
CA GLU A 256 0.05 -18.47 -11.65
C GLU A 256 1.09 -17.88 -10.67
N VAL A 257 1.55 -16.65 -10.92
CA VAL A 257 2.49 -15.97 -10.02
C VAL A 257 1.83 -15.62 -8.69
N PHE A 258 0.59 -15.14 -8.70
CA PHE A 258 -0.17 -14.81 -7.50
C PHE A 258 -0.61 -16.04 -6.70
N ALA A 259 -0.92 -17.15 -7.36
CA ALA A 259 -1.28 -18.42 -6.74
C ALA A 259 -0.08 -19.24 -6.26
N ALA A 260 1.15 -18.83 -6.64
CA ALA A 260 2.35 -19.57 -6.31
C ALA A 260 2.53 -19.73 -4.79
N PRO A 261 2.99 -20.90 -4.32
CA PRO A 261 3.23 -21.10 -2.90
C PRO A 261 4.36 -20.20 -2.37
N PRO A 262 4.41 -19.98 -1.04
CA PRO A 262 5.56 -19.40 -0.35
C PRO A 262 6.90 -19.97 -0.83
N VAL A 263 7.90 -19.12 -1.03
CA VAL A 263 9.26 -19.54 -1.44
C VAL A 263 10.09 -20.08 -0.26
N GLU A 264 9.55 -20.01 0.94
CA GLU A 264 10.10 -20.58 2.17
C GLU A 264 8.95 -21.15 3.01
N THR A 265 9.18 -22.26 3.71
CA THR A 265 8.20 -22.85 4.62
C THR A 265 7.89 -21.89 5.78
N LEU A 266 6.60 -21.69 6.04
CA LEU A 266 6.14 -20.86 7.14
C LEU A 266 6.39 -21.54 8.48
N ARG A 267 6.94 -20.80 9.44
CA ARG A 267 7.07 -21.25 10.83
C ARG A 267 5.74 -21.14 11.59
N GLN A 268 4.92 -20.21 11.17
CA GLN A 268 3.62 -19.86 11.72
C GLN A 268 2.91 -18.92 10.73
N HIS A 269 1.62 -18.70 10.94
CA HIS A 269 0.89 -17.62 10.28
C HIS A 269 1.04 -16.31 11.07
N TYR A 270 0.79 -15.20 10.38
CA TYR A 270 1.09 -13.85 10.83
C TYR A 270 -0.15 -12.97 10.81
N THR A 271 -0.18 -11.97 11.71
CA THR A 271 -1.20 -10.92 11.65
C THR A 271 -0.93 -10.01 10.44
N LEU A 272 -1.98 -9.39 9.90
CA LEU A 272 -1.84 -8.42 8.80
C LEU A 272 -0.85 -7.29 9.16
N ARG A 273 -0.85 -6.87 10.42
CA ARG A 273 0.09 -5.88 10.94
C ARG A 273 1.55 -6.35 10.84
N GLU A 274 1.85 -7.55 11.31
CA GLU A 274 3.21 -8.11 11.24
C GLU A 274 3.70 -8.21 9.79
N VAL A 275 2.84 -8.66 8.87
CA VAL A 275 3.18 -8.74 7.44
C VAL A 275 3.44 -7.35 6.86
N ARG A 276 2.62 -6.34 7.16
CA ARG A 276 2.82 -4.97 6.67
C ARG A 276 4.06 -4.30 7.24
N GLU A 277 4.41 -4.59 8.49
CA GLU A 277 5.55 -3.97 9.16
C GLU A 277 6.89 -4.68 8.88
N SER A 278 6.90 -5.93 8.36
CA SER A 278 8.14 -6.70 8.10
C SER A 278 8.37 -7.01 6.62
N GLU A 279 9.41 -6.40 6.02
CA GLU A 279 9.83 -6.75 4.65
C GLU A 279 10.22 -8.22 4.55
N ARG A 280 10.83 -8.75 5.61
CA ARG A 280 11.28 -10.12 5.68
C ARG A 280 10.14 -11.13 5.58
N LEU A 281 8.99 -10.84 6.19
CA LEU A 281 7.78 -11.66 6.03
C LEU A 281 7.21 -11.53 4.63
N ARG A 282 7.09 -10.31 4.09
CA ARG A 282 6.58 -10.10 2.73
C ARG A 282 7.44 -10.77 1.67
N ASN A 283 8.74 -10.90 1.91
CA ASN A 283 9.65 -11.56 0.99
C ASN A 283 9.43 -13.08 0.89
N ILE A 284 8.63 -13.69 1.76
CA ILE A 284 8.29 -15.12 1.68
C ILE A 284 7.36 -15.42 0.49
N VAL A 285 6.63 -14.44 -0.03
CA VAL A 285 5.76 -14.60 -1.22
C VAL A 285 6.34 -13.87 -2.42
N ARG A 286 6.00 -14.33 -3.64
CA ARG A 286 6.40 -13.68 -4.89
C ARG A 286 5.79 -12.29 -5.02
N ARG A 287 6.39 -11.44 -5.85
CA ARG A 287 5.96 -10.07 -6.09
C ARG A 287 5.82 -9.78 -7.57
N VAL A 288 4.74 -9.08 -7.92
CA VAL A 288 4.56 -8.49 -9.25
C VAL A 288 4.92 -7.00 -9.18
N ASP A 289 5.89 -6.56 -9.99
CA ASP A 289 6.28 -5.16 -10.15
C ASP A 289 5.43 -4.53 -11.26
N LEU A 290 4.67 -3.47 -10.95
CA LEU A 290 3.85 -2.74 -11.93
C LEU A 290 4.73 -1.75 -12.70
N ASP A 291 5.59 -2.27 -13.57
CA ASP A 291 6.48 -1.50 -14.44
C ASP A 291 5.77 -0.88 -15.67
N THR A 292 4.46 -1.09 -15.77
CA THR A 292 3.55 -0.51 -16.76
C THR A 292 2.90 0.80 -16.32
N ILE A 293 2.76 1.03 -15.01
CA ILE A 293 2.22 2.27 -14.45
C ILE A 293 3.36 3.19 -14.02
N THR A 294 3.29 4.44 -14.46
CA THR A 294 4.29 5.45 -14.16
C THR A 294 3.64 6.71 -13.60
N PHE A 295 4.34 7.34 -12.66
CA PHE A 295 3.92 8.57 -12.00
C PHE A 295 4.91 9.68 -12.30
N ASP A 296 4.38 10.86 -12.59
CA ASP A 296 5.18 12.08 -12.64
C ASP A 296 5.82 12.38 -11.28
N SER A 297 6.90 13.17 -11.30
CA SER A 297 7.58 13.58 -10.07
C SER A 297 6.61 14.30 -9.13
N GLY A 298 6.61 13.87 -7.86
CA GLY A 298 5.69 14.37 -6.82
C GLY A 298 4.20 14.12 -7.05
N SER A 299 3.85 13.28 -8.04
CA SER A 299 2.47 12.98 -8.41
C SER A 299 2.08 11.55 -8.04
N TYR A 300 0.80 11.37 -7.74
CA TYR A 300 0.12 10.07 -7.61
C TYR A 300 -0.98 9.89 -8.66
N TYR A 301 -1.13 10.84 -9.60
CA TYR A 301 -2.09 10.72 -10.69
C TYR A 301 -1.60 9.74 -11.76
N VAL A 302 -2.54 8.97 -12.32
CA VAL A 302 -2.31 7.99 -13.39
C VAL A 302 -2.99 8.48 -14.66
N ALA A 303 -2.31 8.41 -15.81
CA ALA A 303 -2.93 8.78 -17.07
C ALA A 303 -4.00 7.73 -17.48
N GLN A 304 -5.12 8.16 -18.06
CA GLN A 304 -6.19 7.27 -18.53
C GLN A 304 -5.67 6.17 -19.47
N SER A 305 -4.72 6.49 -20.35
CA SER A 305 -4.09 5.52 -21.26
C SER A 305 -3.32 4.41 -20.54
N GLN A 306 -2.88 4.65 -19.30
CA GLN A 306 -2.18 3.65 -18.49
C GLN A 306 -3.13 2.71 -17.75
N VAL A 307 -4.41 3.07 -17.59
CA VAL A 307 -5.40 2.22 -16.89
C VAL A 307 -5.47 0.84 -17.54
N GLY A 308 -5.51 0.80 -18.88
CA GLY A 308 -5.56 -0.43 -19.69
C GLY A 308 -4.46 -1.45 -19.35
N TYR A 309 -3.29 -1.00 -18.90
CA TYR A 309 -2.20 -1.90 -18.54
C TYR A 309 -2.42 -2.69 -17.25
N LEU A 310 -3.45 -2.36 -16.47
CA LEU A 310 -3.84 -3.12 -15.29
C LEU A 310 -4.81 -4.26 -15.59
N ALA A 311 -5.31 -4.38 -16.83
CA ALA A 311 -6.34 -5.38 -17.17
C ALA A 311 -5.88 -6.82 -16.92
N ASP A 312 -4.68 -7.20 -17.37
CA ASP A 312 -4.13 -8.54 -17.15
C ASP A 312 -3.84 -8.81 -15.67
N ILE A 313 -3.35 -7.79 -14.95
CA ILE A 313 -3.10 -7.87 -13.50
C ILE A 313 -4.41 -8.12 -12.76
N ALA A 314 -5.43 -7.30 -13.02
CA ALA A 314 -6.74 -7.41 -12.40
C ALA A 314 -7.39 -8.75 -12.74
N GLY A 315 -7.32 -9.19 -14.00
CA GLY A 315 -7.81 -10.50 -14.42
C GLY A 315 -7.12 -11.63 -13.66
N GLY A 316 -5.80 -11.58 -13.48
CA GLY A 316 -5.06 -12.60 -12.74
C GLY A 316 -5.38 -12.60 -11.25
N MET A 317 -5.66 -11.44 -10.66
CA MET A 317 -6.13 -11.34 -9.28
C MET A 317 -7.55 -11.91 -9.13
N LEU A 318 -8.45 -11.60 -10.06
CA LEU A 318 -9.81 -12.12 -10.08
C LEU A 318 -9.82 -13.65 -10.23
N ASP A 319 -8.99 -14.22 -11.10
CA ASP A 319 -8.85 -15.68 -11.23
C ASP A 319 -8.48 -16.33 -9.89
N VAL A 320 -7.52 -15.74 -9.17
CA VAL A 320 -7.12 -16.23 -7.84
C VAL A 320 -8.22 -16.04 -6.79
N ILE A 321 -9.00 -14.96 -6.84
CA ILE A 321 -10.12 -14.72 -5.92
C ILE A 321 -11.29 -15.67 -6.20
N ASP A 322 -11.55 -15.99 -7.46
CA ASP A 322 -12.60 -16.91 -7.85
C ASP A 322 -12.30 -18.33 -7.35
N GLU A 323 -11.03 -18.76 -7.42
CA GLU A 323 -10.56 -20.04 -6.88
C GLU A 323 -10.44 -20.02 -5.34
N ASN A 324 -9.93 -18.93 -4.78
CA ASN A 324 -9.78 -18.73 -3.34
C ASN A 324 -10.36 -17.38 -2.91
N PRO A 325 -11.65 -17.33 -2.50
CA PRO A 325 -12.29 -16.09 -2.08
C PRO A 325 -11.64 -15.43 -0.86
N GLU A 326 -10.81 -16.15 -0.10
CA GLU A 326 -10.04 -15.63 1.04
C GLU A 326 -8.79 -14.86 0.61
N ALA A 327 -8.50 -14.78 -0.70
CA ALA A 327 -7.26 -14.20 -1.19
C ALA A 327 -7.12 -12.70 -0.83
N VAL A 328 -6.05 -12.32 -0.15
CA VAL A 328 -5.70 -10.94 0.21
C VAL A 328 -4.47 -10.49 -0.55
N PHE A 329 -4.58 -9.38 -1.26
CA PHE A 329 -3.50 -8.77 -2.02
C PHE A 329 -3.00 -7.50 -1.34
N LEU A 330 -1.69 -7.43 -1.12
CA LEU A 330 -1.02 -6.23 -0.66
C LEU A 330 -0.51 -5.42 -1.86
N VAL A 331 -1.01 -4.20 -2.00
CA VAL A 331 -0.56 -3.19 -2.96
C VAL A 331 0.41 -2.24 -2.25
N GLU A 332 1.68 -2.32 -2.61
CA GLU A 332 2.78 -1.61 -1.98
C GLU A 332 3.23 -0.44 -2.85
N GLY A 333 3.33 0.76 -2.26
CA GLY A 333 3.86 1.94 -2.93
C GLY A 333 5.30 2.23 -2.51
N HIS A 334 6.12 2.70 -3.46
CA HIS A 334 7.49 3.12 -3.21
C HIS A 334 7.84 4.44 -3.93
N THR A 335 8.80 5.16 -3.38
CA THR A 335 9.39 6.36 -3.98
C THR A 335 10.89 6.17 -4.21
N ASP A 336 11.49 7.10 -4.95
CA ASP A 336 12.94 7.34 -4.86
C ASP A 336 13.28 8.02 -3.52
N ALA A 337 14.56 8.32 -3.32
CA ALA A 337 15.07 8.91 -2.09
C ALA A 337 15.08 10.46 -2.11
N VAL A 338 14.45 11.08 -3.11
CA VAL A 338 14.39 12.53 -3.22
C VAL A 338 13.22 13.05 -2.39
N GLY A 339 13.48 14.03 -1.52
CA GLY A 339 12.48 14.61 -0.62
C GLY A 339 12.65 14.16 0.82
N SER A 340 11.67 14.46 1.66
CA SER A 340 11.68 14.02 3.06
C SER A 340 11.07 12.64 3.21
N ASP A 341 11.57 11.84 4.16
CA ASP A 341 11.04 10.51 4.48
C ASP A 341 9.50 10.57 4.70
N LEU A 342 9.00 11.62 5.37
CA LEU A 342 7.58 11.88 5.60
C LEU A 342 6.78 12.10 4.29
N TYR A 343 7.31 12.93 3.40
CA TYR A 343 6.68 13.23 2.11
C TYR A 343 6.62 11.98 1.24
N ASN A 344 7.73 11.25 1.16
CA ASN A 344 7.87 10.02 0.39
C ASN A 344 6.91 8.92 0.88
N LEU A 345 6.75 8.83 2.19
CA LEU A 345 5.82 7.88 2.81
C LEU A 345 4.36 8.20 2.44
N THR A 346 3.93 9.46 2.54
CA THR A 346 2.58 9.86 2.09
C THR A 346 2.38 9.66 0.58
N LEU A 347 3.38 10.02 -0.24
CA LEU A 347 3.29 9.94 -1.69
C LEU A 347 3.18 8.50 -2.17
N SER A 348 3.99 7.60 -1.63
CA SER A 348 3.92 6.17 -1.94
C SER A 348 2.57 5.56 -1.57
N ASP A 349 2.02 5.89 -0.40
CA ASP A 349 0.70 5.40 0.04
C ASP A 349 -0.41 5.89 -0.89
N ARG A 350 -0.36 7.16 -1.35
CA ARG A 350 -1.30 7.69 -2.36
C ARG A 350 -1.21 6.98 -3.70
N ARG A 351 0.00 6.61 -4.14
CA ARG A 351 0.21 5.86 -5.39
C ARG A 351 -0.38 4.45 -5.30
N ALA A 352 -0.12 3.75 -4.21
CA ALA A 352 -0.67 2.42 -3.97
C ALA A 352 -2.20 2.46 -3.87
N GLU A 353 -2.75 3.45 -3.16
CA GLU A 353 -4.20 3.66 -3.09
C GLU A 353 -4.81 3.95 -4.47
N THR A 354 -4.17 4.79 -5.28
CA THR A 354 -4.64 5.09 -6.64
C THR A 354 -4.73 3.83 -7.48
N VAL A 355 -3.69 2.98 -7.44
CA VAL A 355 -3.71 1.70 -8.15
C VAL A 355 -4.82 0.79 -7.62
N ALA A 356 -4.98 0.66 -6.30
CA ALA A 356 -6.04 -0.16 -5.70
C ALA A 356 -7.45 0.31 -6.10
N ARG A 357 -7.66 1.63 -6.17
CA ARG A 357 -8.93 2.21 -6.67
C ARG A 357 -9.16 1.89 -8.14
N ILE A 358 -8.15 2.03 -8.99
CA ILE A 358 -8.31 1.67 -10.41
C ILE A 358 -8.64 0.18 -10.56
N LEU A 359 -7.94 -0.70 -9.84
CA LEU A 359 -8.23 -2.14 -9.83
C LEU A 359 -9.68 -2.42 -9.40
N SER A 360 -10.18 -1.73 -8.40
CA SER A 360 -11.55 -1.93 -7.91
C SER A 360 -12.63 -1.29 -8.78
N GLU A 361 -12.43 -0.05 -9.23
CA GLU A 361 -13.46 0.74 -9.92
C GLU A 361 -13.53 0.45 -11.43
N ALA A 362 -12.39 0.17 -12.06
CA ALA A 362 -12.32 -0.07 -13.50
C ALA A 362 -12.33 -1.56 -13.86
N TYR A 363 -11.95 -2.44 -12.92
CA TYR A 363 -11.79 -3.87 -13.17
C TYR A 363 -12.49 -4.77 -12.15
N ASP A 364 -13.31 -4.20 -11.25
CA ASP A 364 -14.14 -4.93 -10.29
C ASP A 364 -13.37 -5.86 -9.33
N VAL A 365 -12.06 -5.64 -9.14
CA VAL A 365 -11.30 -6.35 -8.10
C VAL A 365 -11.89 -6.00 -6.74
N PRO A 366 -12.39 -6.96 -5.94
CA PRO A 366 -13.10 -6.66 -4.71
C PRO A 366 -12.20 -5.87 -3.73
N PRO A 367 -12.61 -4.66 -3.33
CA PRO A 367 -11.77 -3.79 -2.50
C PRO A 367 -11.51 -4.36 -1.10
N GLU A 368 -12.36 -5.25 -0.59
CA GLU A 368 -12.13 -5.97 0.66
C GLU A 368 -10.93 -6.93 0.60
N ASN A 369 -10.60 -7.45 -0.59
CA ASN A 369 -9.45 -8.32 -0.87
C ASN A 369 -8.16 -7.51 -1.11
N LEU A 370 -8.22 -6.17 -1.09
CA LEU A 370 -7.08 -5.27 -1.28
C LEU A 370 -6.64 -4.66 0.05
N VAL A 371 -5.33 -4.70 0.31
CA VAL A 371 -4.65 -3.97 1.38
C VAL A 371 -3.66 -3.02 0.72
N VAL A 372 -3.60 -1.78 1.20
CA VAL A 372 -2.72 -0.74 0.65
C VAL A 372 -1.72 -0.31 1.71
N GLU A 373 -0.46 -0.21 1.31
CA GLU A 373 0.61 0.32 2.16
C GLU A 373 1.60 1.14 1.34
N GLY A 374 1.93 2.35 1.80
CA GLY A 374 3.09 3.10 1.31
C GLY A 374 4.31 2.90 2.20
N TYR A 375 5.47 2.62 1.58
CA TYR A 375 6.74 2.46 2.28
C TYR A 375 7.77 3.57 2.01
N GLY A 376 7.40 4.57 1.21
CA GLY A 376 8.28 5.65 0.80
C GLY A 376 9.61 5.15 0.22
N GLU A 377 10.70 5.68 0.75
CA GLU A 377 12.07 5.35 0.37
C GLU A 377 12.69 4.22 1.22
N GLN A 378 11.94 3.56 2.10
CA GLN A 378 12.49 2.56 3.04
C GLN A 378 13.05 1.33 2.31
N TYR A 379 12.46 0.96 1.18
CA TYR A 379 12.79 -0.25 0.41
C TYR A 379 13.11 0.08 -1.05
N LEU A 380 14.23 0.77 -1.26
CA LEU A 380 14.73 1.12 -2.60
C LEU A 380 15.09 -0.16 -3.38
N LYS A 381 14.69 -0.23 -4.64
CA LYS A 381 15.07 -1.31 -5.56
C LYS A 381 16.51 -1.16 -6.00
N ILE A 382 16.94 0.08 -6.24
CA ILE A 382 18.31 0.49 -6.51
C ILE A 382 18.75 1.39 -5.36
N ASP A 383 19.79 0.99 -4.63
CA ASP A 383 20.30 1.72 -3.47
C ASP A 383 21.02 3.01 -3.91
N THR A 384 20.24 4.06 -4.17
CA THR A 384 20.72 5.40 -4.53
C THR A 384 19.91 6.46 -3.79
N GLN A 385 20.60 7.53 -3.37
CA GLN A 385 19.96 8.68 -2.72
C GLN A 385 19.38 9.69 -3.74
N GLY A 386 19.62 9.47 -5.04
CA GLY A 386 19.14 10.33 -6.12
C GLY A 386 17.78 9.95 -6.67
N ASP A 387 17.35 10.69 -7.70
CA ASP A 387 16.19 10.36 -8.52
C ASP A 387 16.46 9.05 -9.27
N GLU A 388 15.62 8.04 -9.04
CA GLU A 388 15.67 6.78 -9.77
C GLU A 388 14.25 6.29 -10.07
N ARG A 389 13.89 6.32 -11.35
CA ARG A 389 12.54 5.95 -11.82
C ARG A 389 12.17 4.52 -11.44
N ARG A 390 13.13 3.60 -11.39
CA ARG A 390 12.88 2.19 -10.98
C ARG A 390 12.51 2.06 -9.50
N ASN A 391 12.83 3.06 -8.67
CA ASN A 391 12.41 3.10 -7.26
C ASN A 391 10.97 3.62 -7.12
N ARG A 392 10.50 4.50 -8.02
CA ARG A 392 9.10 4.93 -8.12
C ARG A 392 8.23 3.83 -8.72
N ARG A 393 7.82 2.88 -7.89
CA ARG A 393 7.06 1.70 -8.32
C ARG A 393 5.87 1.43 -7.41
N VAL A 394 4.91 0.69 -7.95
CA VAL A 394 3.90 -0.02 -7.17
C VAL A 394 4.13 -1.51 -7.37
N THR A 395 3.94 -2.30 -6.32
CA THR A 395 4.09 -3.75 -6.39
C THR A 395 2.89 -4.43 -5.75
N ILE A 396 2.57 -5.65 -6.22
CA ILE A 396 1.44 -6.42 -5.70
C ILE A 396 1.93 -7.80 -5.27
N ARG A 397 1.44 -8.26 -4.12
CA ARG A 397 1.70 -9.60 -3.58
C ARG A 397 0.39 -10.23 -3.12
N ASN A 398 0.18 -11.50 -3.42
CA ASN A 398 -0.81 -12.30 -2.69
C ASN A 398 -0.21 -12.68 -1.32
N ILE A 399 -0.75 -12.10 -0.25
CA ILE A 399 -0.25 -12.31 1.12
C ILE A 399 -1.07 -13.32 1.92
N SER A 400 -2.17 -13.83 1.38
CA SER A 400 -3.05 -14.80 2.04
C SER A 400 -2.30 -15.98 2.68
N PRO A 401 -1.31 -16.60 2.01
CA PRO A 401 -0.56 -17.70 2.61
C PRO A 401 0.15 -17.32 3.91
N LEU A 402 0.48 -16.04 4.10
CA LEU A 402 1.15 -15.55 5.31
C LEU A 402 0.19 -15.26 6.46
N LEU A 403 -1.10 -15.09 6.18
CA LEU A 403 -2.06 -14.57 7.13
C LEU A 403 -2.69 -15.69 7.96
N GLU A 404 -2.97 -15.38 9.22
CA GLU A 404 -3.84 -16.21 10.05
C GLU A 404 -5.28 -16.12 9.52
N THR A 405 -5.89 -17.26 9.19
CA THR A 405 -7.31 -17.38 8.85
C THR A 405 -7.99 -18.35 9.81
N ALA A 406 -9.33 -18.32 9.88
CA ALA A 406 -10.08 -19.15 10.83
C ALA A 406 -10.01 -20.67 10.57
N GLY A 407 -9.34 -21.11 9.49
CA GLY A 407 -9.30 -22.50 9.03
C GLY A 407 -7.91 -23.16 9.00
N ASN A 408 -6.85 -22.45 9.42
CA ASN A 408 -5.48 -22.96 9.39
C ASN A 408 -4.90 -23.25 10.78
#